data_AF-A0A9E2ZJH2-F1
#
_entry.id   AF-A0A9E2ZJH2-F1
#
_cell.length_a   1.000
_cell.length_b   1.000
_cell.length_c   1.000
_cell.angle_alpha   90.00
_cell.angle_beta   90.00
_cell.angle_gamma   90.00
#
_symmetry.space_group_name_H-M   'P 1'
#
loop_
_entity.id
_entity.type
_entity.pdbx_description
1 polymer ?
#
loop_
_entity_poly.entity_id
_entity_poly.type
_entity_poly.pdbx_seq_one_letter_code
_entity_poly.pdbx_strand_id
1 'polypeptide(L)'
;IVFTSVGGNLVRVRFTNTFGTTPLQIGGASIAVAGTRAGTAGPPVPLTFGGQSSIPIPDGAEALSDPVRMHVPRLQDLAVSVYLPQATGPVTQHALAQQINYVGSGDHTSDSSGSAYTSQTQSWFFIDSVDVSSSADDLGTLVAFGDSITDGFNSTVGANTRWPNDLARRLDSPSRHPSPSRTRASAATAC
;
A
#
# COMPACT_ATOMS: atom_id res chain seq x y z
N ILE A 1 1.37 2.30 -5.28
CA ILE A 1 2.56 1.53 -4.88
C ILE A 1 2.80 1.71 -3.40
N VAL A 2 2.83 0.64 -2.62
CA VAL A 2 3.05 0.64 -1.17
C VAL A 2 4.25 -0.24 -0.85
N PHE A 3 5.26 0.30 -0.16
CA PHE A 3 6.41 -0.47 0.28
C PHE A 3 6.07 -1.23 1.56
N THR A 4 6.29 -2.54 1.57
CA THR A 4 6.04 -3.40 2.73
C THR A 4 7.35 -3.87 3.35
N SER A 5 7.50 -3.69 4.66
CA SER A 5 8.68 -4.12 5.41
C SER A 5 8.65 -5.60 5.80
N VAL A 6 7.45 -6.15 5.92
CA VAL A 6 7.18 -7.55 6.28
C VAL A 6 6.73 -8.34 5.07
N GLY A 7 6.80 -9.66 5.19
CA GLY A 7 6.33 -10.60 4.18
C GLY A 7 5.32 -11.55 4.80
N GLY A 8 4.53 -12.21 3.97
CA GLY A 8 3.42 -13.03 4.43
C GLY A 8 2.66 -13.68 3.29
N ASN A 9 1.54 -14.33 3.61
CA ASN A 9 0.73 -15.07 2.63
C ASN A 9 -0.76 -14.70 2.67
N LEU A 10 -1.14 -13.73 3.51
CA LEU A 10 -2.49 -13.23 3.62
C LEU A 10 -2.43 -11.70 3.72
N VAL A 11 -3.20 -11.02 2.87
CA VAL A 11 -3.17 -9.57 2.75
C VAL A 11 -4.58 -9.00 2.86
N ARG A 12 -4.72 -7.85 3.50
CA ARG A 12 -5.90 -6.98 3.41
C ARG A 12 -5.47 -5.57 3.07
N VAL A 13 -6.37 -4.81 2.47
CA VAL A 13 -6.14 -3.40 2.15
C VAL A 13 -7.25 -2.56 2.78
N ARG A 14 -6.86 -1.51 3.49
CA ARG A 14 -7.79 -0.53 4.03
C ARG A 14 -7.89 0.67 3.10
N PHE A 15 -9.11 0.94 2.69
CA PHE A 15 -9.50 2.10 1.91
C PHE A 15 -10.11 3.14 2.84
N THR A 16 -9.84 4.41 2.57
CA THR A 16 -10.27 5.53 3.41
C THR A 16 -10.94 6.63 2.60
N ASN A 17 -12.03 7.13 3.15
CA ASN A 17 -12.73 8.34 2.73
C ASN A 17 -12.89 9.30 3.92
N THR A 18 -11.98 9.23 4.91
CA THR A 18 -12.05 9.97 6.18
C THR A 18 -12.14 11.49 5.99
N PHE A 19 -11.52 12.05 4.95
CA PHE A 19 -11.58 13.49 4.63
C PHE A 19 -12.47 13.81 3.41
N GLY A 20 -13.15 12.81 2.85
CA GLY A 20 -14.09 13.03 1.76
C GLY A 20 -15.40 13.64 2.26
N THR A 21 -16.01 14.47 1.42
CA THR A 21 -17.29 15.14 1.71
C THR A 21 -18.48 14.51 1.00
N THR A 22 -18.24 13.45 0.23
CA THR A 22 -19.24 12.67 -0.50
C THR A 22 -18.86 11.20 -0.47
N PRO A 23 -19.81 10.26 -0.64
CA PRO A 23 -19.50 8.84 -0.74
C PRO A 23 -18.48 8.56 -1.85
N LEU A 24 -17.45 7.77 -1.53
CA LEU A 24 -16.45 7.29 -2.48
C LEU A 24 -16.90 5.93 -3.03
N GLN A 25 -17.20 5.85 -4.32
CA GLN A 25 -17.50 4.58 -4.95
C GLN A 25 -16.21 3.87 -5.37
N ILE A 26 -15.92 2.71 -4.76
CA ILE A 26 -14.94 1.76 -5.29
C ILE A 26 -15.68 0.88 -6.31
N GLY A 27 -15.32 0.98 -7.59
CA GLY A 27 -15.90 0.15 -8.65
C GLY A 27 -15.21 -1.20 -8.82
N GLY A 28 -13.96 -1.30 -8.37
CA GLY A 28 -13.14 -2.50 -8.39
C GLY A 28 -11.78 -2.20 -7.76
N ALA A 29 -11.12 -3.21 -7.21
CA ALA A 29 -9.76 -3.09 -6.71
C ALA A 29 -9.00 -4.41 -6.80
N SER A 30 -7.67 -4.32 -6.88
CA SER A 30 -6.79 -5.49 -6.91
C SER A 30 -5.44 -5.18 -6.27
N ILE A 31 -4.69 -6.25 -5.97
CA ILE A 31 -3.35 -6.17 -5.42
C ILE A 31 -2.40 -7.17 -6.09
N ALA A 32 -1.15 -6.77 -6.28
CA ALA A 32 -0.06 -7.64 -6.70
C ALA A 32 1.31 -7.12 -6.24
N VAL A 33 2.35 -7.95 -6.37
CA VAL A 33 3.74 -7.47 -6.27
C VAL A 33 3.96 -6.50 -7.43
N ALA A 34 4.48 -5.32 -7.12
CA ALA A 34 4.76 -4.30 -8.12
C ALA A 34 5.82 -4.80 -9.11
N GLY A 35 5.61 -4.50 -10.39
CA GLY A 35 6.56 -4.75 -11.47
C GLY A 35 7.21 -3.45 -11.94
N THR A 36 7.52 -3.38 -13.23
CA THR A 36 8.12 -2.19 -13.82
C THR A 36 7.08 -1.08 -14.00
N ARG A 37 7.35 0.10 -13.45
CA ARG A 37 6.44 1.26 -13.48
C ARG A 37 5.08 0.91 -12.86
N ALA A 38 3.98 1.11 -13.59
CA ALA A 38 2.63 0.77 -13.16
C ALA A 38 2.28 -0.72 -13.32
N GLY A 39 3.17 -1.53 -13.88
CA GLY A 39 2.93 -2.95 -14.10
C GLY A 39 3.03 -3.78 -12.82
N THR A 40 2.63 -5.04 -12.91
CA THR A 40 2.71 -6.01 -11.81
C THR A 40 3.61 -7.18 -12.19
N ALA A 41 4.28 -7.79 -11.21
CA ALA A 41 5.17 -8.93 -11.42
C ALA A 41 4.43 -10.26 -11.69
N GLY A 42 3.10 -10.24 -11.63
CA GLY A 42 2.20 -11.36 -11.91
C GLY A 42 0.75 -10.89 -11.97
N PRO A 43 -0.21 -11.81 -12.19
CA PRO A 43 -1.62 -11.46 -12.28
C PRO A 43 -2.12 -10.72 -11.02
N PRO A 44 -2.80 -9.57 -11.15
CA PRO A 44 -3.46 -8.92 -10.04
C PRO A 44 -4.49 -9.83 -9.39
N VAL A 45 -4.52 -9.84 -8.06
CA VAL A 45 -5.52 -10.58 -7.29
C VAL A 45 -6.64 -9.61 -6.91
N PRO A 46 -7.91 -9.89 -7.27
CA PRO A 46 -9.01 -8.99 -6.97
C PRO A 46 -9.26 -8.90 -5.46
N LEU A 47 -9.63 -7.72 -5.00
CA LEU A 47 -10.07 -7.45 -3.64
C LEU A 47 -11.61 -7.43 -3.60
N THR A 48 -12.18 -7.95 -2.52
CA THR A 48 -13.63 -7.92 -2.26
C THR A 48 -13.91 -7.34 -0.88
N PHE A 49 -15.16 -6.99 -0.62
CA PHE A 49 -15.64 -6.43 0.64
C PHE A 49 -16.94 -7.13 1.03
N GLY A 50 -16.89 -8.08 1.97
CA GLY A 50 -18.02 -8.95 2.25
C GLY A 50 -18.46 -9.75 1.02
N GLY A 51 -17.51 -10.14 0.17
CA GLY A 51 -17.73 -10.84 -1.10
C GLY A 51 -18.14 -9.96 -2.29
N GLN A 52 -18.34 -8.65 -2.09
CA GLN A 52 -18.67 -7.71 -3.18
C GLN A 52 -17.39 -7.13 -3.81
N SER A 53 -17.33 -7.02 -5.13
CA SER A 53 -16.20 -6.40 -5.84
C SER A 53 -16.26 -4.86 -5.87
N SER A 54 -17.42 -4.30 -5.50
CA SER A 54 -17.71 -2.87 -5.58
C SER A 54 -18.50 -2.45 -4.35
N ILE A 55 -18.08 -1.35 -3.73
CA ILE A 55 -18.74 -0.81 -2.53
C ILE A 55 -18.71 0.73 -2.51
N PRO A 56 -19.74 1.38 -1.96
CA PRO A 56 -19.63 2.76 -1.52
C PRO A 56 -18.92 2.79 -0.16
N ILE A 57 -18.00 3.74 0.01
CA ILE A 57 -17.44 4.13 1.30
C ILE A 57 -18.07 5.49 1.65
N PRO A 58 -18.92 5.58 2.69
CA PRO A 58 -19.51 6.84 3.12
C PRO A 58 -18.46 7.94 3.36
N ASP A 59 -18.90 9.19 3.37
CA ASP A 59 -18.07 10.32 3.82
C ASP A 59 -17.60 10.09 5.27
N GLY A 60 -16.34 10.38 5.54
CA GLY A 60 -15.75 10.17 6.87
C GLY A 60 -15.50 8.71 7.27
N ALA A 61 -15.71 7.75 6.37
CA ALA A 61 -15.62 6.32 6.68
C ALA A 61 -14.42 5.61 6.02
N GLU A 62 -14.19 4.37 6.48
CA GLU A 62 -13.17 3.47 5.96
C GLU A 62 -13.78 2.11 5.62
N ALA A 63 -13.11 1.36 4.73
CA ALA A 63 -13.47 -0.02 4.41
C ALA A 63 -12.23 -0.90 4.36
N LEU A 64 -12.29 -2.06 5.01
CA LEU A 64 -11.24 -3.08 4.96
C LEU A 64 -11.66 -4.18 3.99
N SER A 65 -10.76 -4.58 3.09
CA SER A 65 -11.02 -5.69 2.18
C SER A 65 -11.14 -7.03 2.93
N ASP A 66 -11.82 -7.97 2.31
CA ASP A 66 -11.71 -9.39 2.64
C ASP A 66 -10.24 -9.84 2.52
N PRO A 67 -9.81 -10.86 3.29
CA PRO A 67 -8.44 -11.34 3.24
C PRO A 67 -8.17 -12.10 1.93
N VAL A 68 -7.07 -11.75 1.27
CA VAL A 68 -6.64 -12.39 0.02
C VAL A 68 -5.36 -13.19 0.26
N ARG A 69 -5.32 -14.41 -0.27
CA ARG A 69 -4.13 -15.26 -0.24
C ARG A 69 -3.19 -14.85 -1.37
N MET A 70 -2.05 -14.29 -1.02
CA MET A 70 -1.03 -13.84 -1.95
C MET A 70 0.32 -13.84 -1.24
N HIS A 71 1.34 -14.42 -1.87
CA HIS A 71 2.70 -14.36 -1.32
C HIS A 71 3.26 -12.93 -1.47
N VAL A 72 3.64 -12.34 -0.33
CA VAL A 72 4.32 -11.04 -0.25
C VAL A 72 5.74 -11.28 0.25
N PRO A 73 6.76 -11.06 -0.58
CA PRO A 73 8.14 -11.02 -0.14
C PRO A 73 8.37 -9.88 0.88
N ARG A 74 9.35 -10.04 1.76
CA ARG A 74 9.77 -8.94 2.65
C ARG A 74 10.40 -7.81 1.84
N LEU A 75 10.29 -6.57 2.33
CA LEU A 75 10.94 -5.39 1.75
C LEU A 75 10.55 -5.17 0.28
N GLN A 76 9.27 -5.34 -0.03
CA GLN A 76 8.77 -5.37 -1.38
C GLN A 76 7.72 -4.29 -1.63
N ASP A 77 7.76 -3.69 -2.82
CA ASP A 77 6.69 -2.84 -3.32
C ASP A 77 5.49 -3.66 -3.79
N LEU A 78 4.30 -3.26 -3.34
CA LEU A 78 3.02 -3.78 -3.78
C LEU A 78 2.28 -2.74 -4.62
N ALA A 79 1.67 -3.18 -5.71
CA ALA A 79 0.74 -2.38 -6.50
C ALA A 79 -0.68 -2.68 -6.03
N VAL A 80 -1.37 -1.63 -5.56
CA VAL A 80 -2.81 -1.65 -5.31
C VAL A 80 -3.45 -0.81 -6.40
N SER A 81 -4.28 -1.45 -7.23
CA SER A 81 -5.02 -0.78 -8.29
C SER A 81 -6.46 -0.58 -7.85
N VAL A 82 -7.00 0.62 -8.09
CA VAL A 82 -8.35 1.01 -7.65
C VAL A 82 -9.06 1.68 -8.81
N TYR A 83 -10.25 1.19 -9.13
CA TYR A 83 -11.13 1.81 -10.12
C TYR A 83 -12.22 2.64 -9.41
N LEU A 84 -12.32 3.90 -9.81
CA LEU A 84 -13.26 4.88 -9.27
C LEU A 84 -14.20 5.31 -10.41
N PRO A 85 -15.39 4.69 -10.54
CA PRO A 85 -16.29 4.91 -11.68
C PRO A 85 -16.97 6.28 -11.68
N GLN A 86 -16.86 7.02 -10.58
CA GLN A 86 -17.49 8.31 -10.37
C GLN A 86 -16.43 9.36 -10.01
N ALA A 87 -16.73 10.62 -10.29
CA ALA A 87 -15.91 11.72 -9.83
C ALA A 87 -15.87 11.74 -8.29
N THR A 88 -14.67 11.80 -7.72
CA THR A 88 -14.46 11.63 -6.27
C THR A 88 -14.58 12.93 -5.47
N GLY A 89 -14.62 14.09 -6.13
CA GLY A 89 -14.52 15.39 -5.46
C GLY A 89 -13.16 15.58 -4.77
N PRO A 90 -13.09 16.38 -3.67
CA PRO A 90 -11.90 16.46 -2.82
C PRO A 90 -11.48 15.07 -2.33
N VAL A 91 -10.21 14.74 -2.52
CA VAL A 91 -9.70 13.39 -2.30
C VAL A 91 -9.09 13.25 -0.90
N THR A 92 -9.36 12.12 -0.23
CA THR A 92 -8.52 11.68 0.88
C THR A 92 -7.17 11.26 0.28
N GLN A 93 -6.13 12.03 0.59
CA GLN A 93 -4.81 11.83 0.01
C GLN A 93 -3.70 12.13 1.01
N HIS A 94 -2.55 11.51 0.77
CA HIS A 94 -1.28 11.98 1.28
C HIS A 94 -0.48 12.60 0.14
N ALA A 95 -0.47 13.93 0.08
CA ALA A 95 0.06 14.69 -1.06
C ALA A 95 1.60 14.66 -1.17
N LEU A 96 2.31 14.31 -0.10
CA LEU A 96 3.77 14.34 -0.03
C LEU A 96 4.37 12.95 0.21
N ALA A 97 3.70 11.90 -0.23
CA ALA A 97 4.04 10.50 0.04
C ALA A 97 5.44 10.03 -0.41
N GLN A 98 6.20 10.88 -1.12
CA GLN A 98 7.53 10.57 -1.66
C GLN A 98 7.57 9.25 -2.44
N GLN A 99 6.45 8.90 -3.07
CA GLN A 99 6.25 7.62 -3.74
C GLN A 99 5.60 7.82 -5.10
N ILE A 100 6.16 7.19 -6.13
CA ILE A 100 5.61 7.29 -7.48
C ILE A 100 4.37 6.40 -7.58
N ASN A 101 3.25 7.03 -7.90
CA ASN A 101 1.97 6.38 -8.18
C ASN A 101 1.52 6.74 -9.60
N TYR A 102 0.53 6.00 -10.11
CA TYR A 102 0.14 6.05 -11.50
C TYR A 102 -1.37 6.23 -11.63
N VAL A 103 -1.78 7.00 -12.64
CA VAL A 103 -3.19 7.33 -12.92
C VAL A 103 -3.48 7.06 -14.40
N GLY A 104 -4.65 6.48 -14.66
CA GLY A 104 -5.18 6.17 -15.99
C GLY A 104 -6.69 6.32 -16.01
N SER A 105 -7.31 6.18 -17.18
CA SER A 105 -8.77 6.22 -17.35
C SER A 105 -9.33 4.83 -17.64
N GLY A 106 -10.51 4.52 -17.10
CA GLY A 106 -11.16 3.22 -17.26
C GLY A 106 -10.81 2.24 -16.14
N ASP A 107 -11.42 1.06 -16.16
CA ASP A 107 -11.11 -0.02 -15.24
C ASP A 107 -9.96 -0.87 -15.81
N HIS A 108 -8.83 -0.81 -15.13
CA HIS A 108 -7.61 -1.56 -15.46
C HIS A 108 -7.12 -2.38 -14.26
N THR A 109 -8.01 -2.69 -13.31
CA THR A 109 -7.66 -3.40 -12.08
C THR A 109 -7.19 -4.84 -12.36
N SER A 110 -7.54 -5.44 -13.50
CA SER A 110 -7.06 -6.75 -13.93
C SER A 110 -5.74 -6.72 -14.72
N ASP A 111 -5.25 -5.55 -15.11
CA ASP A 111 -4.17 -5.44 -16.08
C ASP A 111 -2.81 -5.58 -15.42
N SER A 112 -1.96 -6.47 -15.95
CA SER A 112 -0.58 -6.63 -15.45
C SER A 112 0.43 -5.69 -16.11
N SER A 113 0.14 -5.17 -17.32
CA SER A 113 1.10 -4.39 -18.10
C SER A 113 1.36 -3.00 -17.52
N GLY A 114 0.37 -2.42 -16.85
CA GLY A 114 0.37 -1.04 -16.39
C GLY A 114 0.30 0.02 -17.51
N SER A 115 0.15 -0.38 -18.78
CA SER A 115 0.23 0.54 -19.93
C SER A 115 -0.91 1.57 -19.99
N ALA A 116 -2.04 1.27 -19.35
CA ALA A 116 -3.19 2.17 -19.27
C ALA A 116 -2.99 3.33 -18.28
N TYR A 117 -2.03 3.22 -17.37
CA TYR A 117 -1.70 4.29 -16.43
C TYR A 117 -0.66 5.23 -17.04
N THR A 118 -1.15 6.28 -17.68
CA THR A 118 -0.36 7.20 -18.52
C THR A 118 0.21 8.40 -17.78
N SER A 119 -0.26 8.67 -16.56
CA SER A 119 0.17 9.79 -15.73
C SER A 119 0.83 9.31 -14.44
N GLN A 120 1.79 10.10 -13.94
CA GLN A 120 2.42 9.87 -12.64
C GLN A 120 2.01 10.94 -11.63
N THR A 121 2.02 10.55 -10.36
CA THR A 121 1.82 11.43 -9.20
C THR A 121 2.74 10.98 -8.07
N GLN A 122 3.02 11.87 -7.13
CA GLN A 122 3.80 11.58 -5.93
C GLN A 122 2.92 11.39 -4.69
N SER A 123 1.59 11.44 -4.86
CA SER A 123 0.62 11.28 -3.80
C SER A 123 0.15 9.83 -3.66
N TRP A 124 -0.24 9.44 -2.45
CA TRP A 124 -1.16 8.32 -2.23
C TRP A 124 -2.59 8.82 -2.15
N PHE A 125 -3.52 8.04 -2.71
CA PHE A 125 -4.95 8.35 -2.70
C PHE A 125 -5.71 7.17 -2.11
N PHE A 126 -6.66 7.45 -1.21
CA PHE A 126 -7.68 6.53 -0.70
C PHE A 126 -7.21 5.23 -0.04
N ILE A 127 -5.90 4.98 0.08
CA ILE A 127 -5.33 3.83 0.77
C ILE A 127 -4.73 4.32 2.09
N ASP A 128 -5.21 3.74 3.19
CA ASP A 128 -4.67 3.97 4.54
C ASP A 128 -3.56 2.95 4.85
N SER A 129 -3.85 1.66 4.64
CA SER A 129 -2.95 0.59 5.05
C SER A 129 -3.03 -0.65 4.16
N VAL A 130 -1.93 -1.41 4.15
CA VAL A 130 -1.86 -2.77 3.62
C VAL A 130 -1.42 -3.68 4.77
N ASP A 131 -2.35 -4.52 5.23
CA ASP A 131 -2.14 -5.45 6.33
C ASP A 131 -1.63 -6.77 5.78
N VAL A 132 -0.38 -7.13 6.07
CA VAL A 132 0.21 -8.41 5.69
C VAL A 132 0.29 -9.29 6.94
N SER A 133 -0.42 -10.41 6.94
CA SER A 133 -0.30 -11.40 8.03
C SER A 133 1.03 -12.11 7.89
N SER A 134 1.89 -11.85 8.86
CA SER A 134 3.22 -12.43 8.95
C SER A 134 3.15 -13.86 9.51
N SER A 135 4.23 -14.62 9.35
CA SER A 135 4.31 -15.99 9.86
C SER A 135 4.38 -16.02 11.40
N ALA A 136 4.05 -17.16 12.02
CA ALA A 136 4.14 -17.35 13.47
C ALA A 136 5.57 -17.17 14.02
N ASP A 137 6.60 -17.21 13.15
CA ASP A 137 8.01 -16.98 13.49
C ASP A 137 8.38 -15.48 13.57
N ASP A 138 7.43 -14.56 13.40
CA ASP A 138 7.66 -13.12 13.54
C ASP A 138 7.59 -12.68 15.01
N LEU A 139 8.69 -12.12 15.50
CA LEU A 139 8.97 -11.96 16.94
C LEU A 139 8.48 -10.62 17.54
N GLY A 140 7.83 -9.76 16.75
CA GLY A 140 7.23 -8.51 17.23
C GLY A 140 7.18 -7.36 16.21
N THR A 141 6.50 -6.27 16.58
CA THR A 141 6.27 -5.07 15.76
C THR A 141 6.93 -3.85 16.40
N LEU A 142 7.62 -3.05 15.59
CA LEU A 142 8.14 -1.73 15.88
C LEU A 142 7.34 -0.73 15.06
N VAL A 143 6.91 0.36 15.68
CA VAL A 143 6.16 1.42 15.00
C VAL A 143 7.02 2.67 15.00
N ALA A 144 7.25 3.24 13.81
CA ALA A 144 7.87 4.54 13.67
C ALA A 144 6.76 5.61 13.74
N PHE A 145 6.82 6.47 14.75
CA PHE A 145 5.90 7.60 14.91
C PHE A 145 6.71 8.89 14.98
N GLY A 146 6.33 9.89 14.20
CA GLY A 146 7.07 11.14 14.14
C GLY A 146 6.46 12.15 13.17
N ASP A 147 7.25 13.16 12.85
CA ASP A 147 6.88 14.25 11.94
C ASP A 147 7.23 13.93 10.47
N SER A 148 7.28 14.98 9.65
CA SER A 148 7.60 14.90 8.22
C SER A 148 8.94 14.22 7.92
N ILE A 149 9.90 14.19 8.84
CA ILE A 149 11.18 13.47 8.66
C ILE A 149 10.94 11.96 8.69
N THR A 150 10.02 11.50 9.55
CA THR A 150 9.61 10.09 9.61
C THR A 150 8.81 9.68 8.40
N ASP A 151 7.94 10.59 7.94
CA ASP A 151 7.17 10.42 6.72
C ASP A 151 8.05 10.31 5.46
N GLY A 152 9.19 11.01 5.45
CA GLY A 152 10.23 10.88 4.45
C GLY A 152 10.62 12.18 3.75
N PHE A 153 10.28 13.34 4.31
CA PHE A 153 10.65 14.65 3.76
C PHE A 153 12.14 14.70 3.39
N ASN A 154 12.41 15.20 2.18
CA ASN A 154 13.75 15.27 1.59
C ASN A 154 14.43 13.91 1.27
N SER A 155 13.68 12.80 1.32
CA SER A 155 14.13 11.50 0.77
C SER A 155 14.02 11.48 -0.76
N THR A 156 14.77 10.58 -1.40
CA THR A 156 14.65 10.39 -2.86
C THR A 156 13.29 9.78 -3.20
N VAL A 157 12.48 10.51 -3.98
CA VAL A 157 11.15 10.10 -4.43
C VAL A 157 11.21 8.71 -5.09
N GLY A 158 10.35 7.80 -4.66
CA GLY A 158 10.22 6.46 -5.23
C GLY A 158 11.35 5.48 -4.87
N ALA A 159 12.41 5.94 -4.19
CA ALA A 159 13.55 5.08 -3.86
C ALA A 159 13.33 4.26 -2.58
N ASN A 160 12.25 4.53 -1.83
CA ASN A 160 11.99 3.91 -0.54
C ASN A 160 13.17 4.07 0.44
N THR A 161 13.85 5.23 0.46
CA THR A 161 15.03 5.52 1.31
C THR A 161 14.72 6.43 2.50
N ARG A 162 13.45 6.50 2.93
CA ARG A 162 13.07 7.13 4.20
C ARG A 162 13.59 6.30 5.37
N TRP A 163 13.95 6.94 6.49
CA TRP A 163 14.65 6.25 7.58
C TRP A 163 13.90 5.01 8.14
N PRO A 164 12.55 4.94 8.20
CA PRO A 164 11.87 3.72 8.62
C PRO A 164 12.10 2.54 7.67
N ASN A 165 12.22 2.80 6.37
CA ASN A 165 12.50 1.76 5.36
C ASN A 165 13.95 1.27 5.49
N ASP A 166 14.91 2.17 5.72
CA ASP A 166 16.29 1.79 5.99
C ASP A 166 16.44 0.99 7.29
N LEU A 167 15.71 1.38 8.34
CA LEU A 167 15.63 0.60 9.56
C LEU A 167 15.08 -0.81 9.27
N ALA A 168 14.00 -0.93 8.49
CA ALA A 168 13.47 -2.24 8.10
C ALA A 168 14.49 -3.11 7.36
N ARG A 169 15.27 -2.53 6.43
CA ARG A 169 16.37 -3.25 5.73
C ARG A 169 17.46 -3.71 6.70
N ARG A 170 17.84 -2.87 7.67
CA ARG A 170 18.85 -3.22 8.69
C ARG A 170 18.39 -4.37 9.57
N LEU A 171 17.11 -4.40 9.94
CA LEU A 171 16.52 -5.46 10.76
C LEU A 171 16.32 -6.78 10.00
N ASP A 172 16.17 -6.72 8.67
CA ASP A 172 16.08 -7.93 7.85
C ASP A 172 17.44 -8.58 7.56
N SER A 173 18.49 -7.75 7.50
CA SER A 173 19.87 -8.16 7.21
C SER A 173 20.40 -9.16 8.25
N PRO A 174 21.22 -10.16 7.86
CA PRO A 174 21.87 -11.06 8.81
C PRO A 174 22.76 -10.27 9.78
N SER A 175 22.59 -10.50 11.09
CA SER A 175 23.41 -9.83 12.10
C SER A 175 24.88 -10.25 12.01
N ARG A 176 25.81 -9.30 12.16
CA ARG A 176 27.27 -9.58 12.27
C ARG A 176 27.68 -10.19 13.62
N HIS A 177 26.75 -10.29 14.58
CA HIS A 177 26.97 -10.93 15.88
C HIS A 177 25.86 -11.94 16.21
N PRO A 178 26.19 -13.07 16.86
CA PRO A 178 25.19 -14.00 17.38
C PRO A 178 24.65 -13.46 18.70
N SER A 179 23.42 -12.95 18.68
CA SER A 179 22.59 -12.69 19.88
C SER A 179 21.11 -12.66 19.49
N PRO A 180 20.19 -12.94 20.43
CA PRO A 180 18.90 -13.51 20.11
C PRO A 180 17.90 -12.48 19.57
N SER A 181 17.08 -12.97 18.64
CA SER A 181 15.74 -12.46 18.22
C SER A 181 15.65 -11.14 17.44
N ARG A 182 14.97 -11.21 16.28
CA ARG A 182 14.76 -10.16 15.27
C ARG A 182 13.51 -9.33 15.58
N THR A 183 13.61 -8.01 15.74
CA THR A 183 12.47 -7.07 15.82
C THR A 183 12.20 -6.44 14.44
N ARG A 184 10.95 -6.08 14.06
CA ARG A 184 10.64 -5.54 12.71
C ARG A 184 9.73 -4.32 12.74
N ALA A 185 9.94 -3.34 11.85
CA ALA A 185 9.17 -2.09 11.77
C ALA A 185 7.96 -2.21 10.83
N SER A 186 6.80 -1.64 11.19
CA SER A 186 5.67 -1.39 10.28
C SER A 186 5.50 0.12 10.09
N ALA A 187 5.31 0.55 8.85
CA ALA A 187 4.95 1.93 8.52
C ALA A 187 3.46 1.97 8.21
N ALA A 188 2.65 2.41 9.17
CA ALA A 188 1.31 2.89 8.87
C ALA A 188 1.45 4.28 8.25
N THR A 189 0.81 4.50 7.12
CA THR A 189 0.72 5.84 6.52
C THR A 189 -0.56 6.47 7.05
N ALA A 190 -0.44 7.32 8.06
CA ALA A 190 -1.54 8.19 8.46
C ALA A 190 -1.13 9.63 8.18
N CYS A 191 -1.88 10.31 7.31
CA CYS A 191 -2.10 11.75 7.37
C CYS A 191 -3.52 11.96 7.87
#